data_AF-A0A2I0NVG3-F1
#
_entry.id   AF-A0A2I0NVG3-F1
#
_cell.length_a   1.000
_cell.length_b   1.000
_cell.length_c   1.000
_cell.angle_alpha   90.00
_cell.angle_beta   90.00
_cell.angle_gamma   90.00
#
_symmetry.space_group_name_H-M   'P 1'
#
loop_
_entity.id
_entity.type
_entity.pdbx_description
1 polymer ?
#
loop_
_entity_poly.entity_id
_entity_poly.type
_entity_poly.pdbx_seq_one_letter_code
_entity_poly.pdbx_strand_id
1 'polypeptide(L)'
;GEDDCHGKGWNWVAETRTLVLSNYHGSSIEASGDLTIRVEQLDNQIFSPHGPGIRIHNGNLKLTGIAGLSIMGDDGGIFVESGSLQIVQTVLTIRTNEYGIYASGNISVTNGSVLDISSETTAIRSVFGGLTITGMCSLTIYGNRAGIDLAGDMNFSVGGLKIESPEGCGILIHHGSIDLSSAVFDAFCGDIGIRLEEGSLTVDISTFDLNATSCVQVNGSCNILRSSGTLSGEDYGCFVSRNMDLSGNYEISGKTAIAVGGNLQIQNGNITASGETGISVGGDLNYVGGGLMLTGDTAMQIAGNAEISGGRIMGIGKINGIVVNGSYTMSGGDVSVSGEAEDGMRISGKKMTSTFGSITVSGRKNGLVVAGSAVIESIYLLASGNIGFSVGKSLKIERGRLKVTGVEIGLSVKEGNLILGTVVNMNVNGNVGIYTTKDIGIHGATVIVTGRFGGIVSEKGNLIISHGRVEITADD
;
A
#
# COMPACT_ATOMS: atom_id res chain seq x y z
N GLY A 1 -31.41 11.56 -37.07
CA GLY A 1 -32.35 12.55 -37.63
C GLY A 1 -33.69 12.34 -36.97
N GLU A 2 -34.74 13.04 -37.42
CA GLU A 2 -36.11 12.84 -36.90
C GLU A 2 -36.60 11.38 -37.08
N ASP A 3 -36.01 10.66 -38.04
CA ASP A 3 -36.34 9.26 -38.37
C ASP A 3 -35.77 8.21 -37.39
N ASP A 4 -34.85 8.58 -36.48
CA ASP A 4 -34.07 7.63 -35.68
C ASP A 4 -34.52 7.52 -34.20
N CYS A 5 -35.70 8.05 -33.85
CA CYS A 5 -36.27 8.00 -32.50
C CYS A 5 -37.70 7.45 -32.54
N HIS A 6 -37.93 6.27 -31.98
CA HIS A 6 -39.27 5.66 -31.94
C HIS A 6 -39.84 5.67 -30.51
N GLY A 7 -40.85 6.51 -30.29
CA GLY A 7 -41.50 6.66 -28.98
C GLY A 7 -42.20 8.01 -28.83
N LYS A 8 -42.92 8.19 -27.73
CA LYS A 8 -43.44 9.51 -27.31
C LYS A 8 -42.46 10.16 -26.36
N GLY A 9 -42.57 11.48 -26.17
CA GLY A 9 -41.80 12.20 -25.14
C GLY A 9 -40.42 12.66 -25.59
N TRP A 10 -40.25 13.03 -26.86
CA TRP A 10 -39.01 13.63 -27.36
C TRP A 10 -39.28 14.84 -28.26
N ASN A 11 -38.30 15.74 -28.36
CA ASN A 11 -38.29 16.89 -29.27
C ASN A 11 -36.89 17.11 -29.86
N TRP A 12 -36.80 17.41 -31.15
CA TRP A 12 -35.55 17.69 -31.84
C TRP A 12 -35.32 19.20 -32.01
N VAL A 13 -34.15 19.68 -31.59
CA VAL A 13 -33.70 21.06 -31.77
C VAL A 13 -32.53 21.06 -32.75
N ALA A 14 -32.82 21.39 -34.02
CA ALA A 14 -31.88 21.26 -35.12
C ALA A 14 -30.68 22.19 -35.00
N GLU A 15 -30.86 23.43 -34.55
CA GLU A 15 -29.79 24.44 -34.49
C GLU A 15 -28.65 24.02 -33.55
N THR A 16 -28.98 23.27 -32.49
CA THR A 16 -28.02 22.83 -31.48
C THR A 16 -27.75 21.33 -31.52
N ARG A 17 -28.27 20.62 -32.53
CA ARG A 17 -28.27 19.15 -32.63
C ARG A 17 -28.61 18.49 -31.30
N THR A 18 -29.71 18.96 -30.69
CA THR A 18 -30.12 18.52 -29.35
C THR A 18 -31.41 17.72 -29.42
N LEU A 19 -31.37 16.50 -28.89
CA LEU A 19 -32.54 15.69 -28.62
C LEU A 19 -32.97 15.92 -27.17
N VAL A 20 -34.17 16.46 -26.96
CA VAL A 20 -34.74 16.65 -25.63
C VAL A 20 -35.65 15.47 -25.33
N LEU A 21 -35.40 14.77 -24.22
CA LEU A 21 -36.23 13.67 -23.72
C LEU A 21 -37.06 14.19 -22.55
N SER A 22 -38.38 13.97 -22.58
CA SER A 22 -39.32 14.39 -21.55
C SER A 22 -40.44 13.37 -21.40
N ASN A 23 -40.36 12.54 -20.35
CA ASN A 23 -41.15 11.32 -20.19
C ASN A 23 -41.05 10.40 -21.42
N TYR A 24 -39.84 10.23 -21.94
CA TYR A 24 -39.59 9.37 -23.08
C TYR A 24 -39.78 7.91 -22.69
N HIS A 25 -40.62 7.18 -23.44
CA HIS A 25 -40.70 5.72 -23.35
C HIS A 25 -40.62 5.16 -24.76
N GLY A 26 -39.44 4.69 -25.13
CA GLY A 26 -39.19 4.28 -26.51
C GLY A 26 -38.05 3.29 -26.68
N SER A 27 -37.74 3.01 -27.93
CA SER A 27 -36.64 2.13 -28.32
C SER A 27 -35.30 2.86 -28.32
N SER A 28 -34.26 2.18 -28.82
CA SER A 28 -32.92 2.71 -29.02
C SER A 28 -32.91 4.03 -29.79
N ILE A 29 -31.89 4.85 -29.51
CA ILE A 29 -31.58 6.11 -30.18
C ILE A 29 -30.28 5.91 -30.96
N GLU A 30 -30.32 6.12 -32.27
CA GLU A 30 -29.15 6.02 -33.14
C GLU A 30 -28.90 7.36 -33.84
N ALA A 31 -27.63 7.80 -33.89
CA ALA A 31 -27.29 9.01 -34.63
C ALA A 31 -25.86 8.99 -35.17
N SER A 32 -25.63 9.79 -36.22
CA SER A 32 -24.30 10.05 -36.78
C SER A 32 -23.83 11.49 -36.53
N GLY A 33 -22.57 11.66 -36.13
CA GLY A 33 -21.98 12.94 -35.75
C GLY A 33 -22.31 13.36 -34.32
N ASP A 34 -21.88 14.55 -33.94
CA ASP A 34 -22.09 15.07 -32.58
C ASP A 34 -23.57 15.20 -32.23
N LEU A 35 -23.94 14.70 -31.05
CA LEU A 35 -25.28 14.75 -30.49
C LEU A 35 -25.26 15.24 -29.04
N THR A 36 -26.17 16.16 -28.71
CA THR A 36 -26.53 16.44 -27.31
C THR A 36 -27.88 15.81 -27.00
N ILE A 37 -27.97 15.05 -25.91
CA ILE A 37 -29.24 14.59 -25.34
C ILE A 37 -29.48 15.35 -24.05
N ARG A 38 -30.60 16.07 -23.97
CA ARG A 38 -31.04 16.77 -22.78
C ARG A 38 -32.21 16.03 -22.13
N VAL A 39 -32.02 15.51 -20.94
CA VAL A 39 -33.02 14.77 -20.18
C VAL A 39 -33.79 15.74 -19.28
N GLU A 40 -35.09 15.83 -19.52
CA GLU A 40 -36.05 16.62 -18.76
C GLU A 40 -37.11 15.67 -18.16
N GLN A 41 -37.64 16.02 -16.98
CA GLN A 41 -38.65 15.24 -16.25
C GLN A 41 -38.19 13.83 -15.82
N LEU A 42 -38.81 13.27 -14.78
CA LEU A 42 -38.18 12.18 -14.01
C LEU A 42 -38.28 10.78 -14.64
N ASP A 43 -39.13 10.57 -15.63
CA ASP A 43 -39.49 9.22 -16.11
C ASP A 43 -39.10 8.98 -17.58
N ASN A 44 -37.79 8.99 -17.88
CA ASN A 44 -37.29 8.65 -19.21
C ASN A 44 -36.71 7.24 -19.23
N GLN A 45 -37.17 6.41 -20.18
CA GLN A 45 -36.84 5.01 -20.29
C GLN A 45 -36.58 4.62 -21.76
N ILE A 46 -35.45 3.96 -21.97
CA ILE A 46 -35.08 3.32 -23.24
C ILE A 46 -35.10 1.81 -23.01
N PHE A 47 -35.89 1.10 -23.81
CA PHE A 47 -35.87 -0.37 -23.86
C PHE A 47 -35.31 -0.85 -25.20
N SER A 48 -34.14 -1.47 -25.19
CA SER A 48 -33.42 -1.90 -26.39
C SER A 48 -33.00 -3.38 -26.31
N PRO A 49 -33.86 -4.32 -26.74
CA PRO A 49 -33.52 -5.75 -26.74
C PRO A 49 -32.54 -6.13 -27.87
N HIS A 50 -32.38 -5.29 -28.87
CA HIS A 50 -31.62 -5.58 -30.09
C HIS A 50 -30.68 -4.41 -30.42
N GLY A 51 -29.56 -4.32 -29.70
CA GLY A 51 -28.54 -3.29 -29.90
C GLY A 51 -28.41 -2.30 -28.74
N PRO A 52 -27.45 -1.35 -28.81
CA PRO A 52 -27.26 -0.36 -27.76
C PRO A 52 -28.49 0.54 -27.58
N GLY A 53 -28.80 0.90 -26.33
CA GLY A 53 -29.86 1.87 -26.04
C GLY A 53 -29.59 3.25 -26.65
N ILE A 54 -28.34 3.71 -26.63
CA ILE A 54 -27.90 4.91 -27.36
C ILE A 54 -26.67 4.56 -28.17
N ARG A 55 -26.70 4.78 -29.48
CA ARG A 55 -25.57 4.52 -30.39
C ARG A 55 -25.20 5.77 -31.18
N ILE A 56 -23.94 6.18 -31.08
CA ILE A 56 -23.38 7.31 -31.82
C ILE A 56 -22.28 6.85 -32.76
N HIS A 57 -22.49 7.07 -34.05
CA HIS A 57 -21.52 6.84 -35.12
C HIS A 57 -20.72 8.13 -35.39
N ASN A 58 -19.39 8.04 -35.46
CA ASN A 58 -18.52 9.13 -35.94
C ASN A 58 -18.78 10.52 -35.30
N GLY A 59 -18.92 10.57 -33.98
CA GLY A 59 -19.19 11.81 -33.25
C GLY A 59 -19.17 11.66 -31.74
N ASN A 60 -19.29 12.78 -31.04
CA ASN A 60 -19.33 12.85 -29.59
C ASN A 60 -20.76 12.83 -29.06
N LEU A 61 -20.94 12.28 -27.87
CA LEU A 61 -22.22 12.33 -27.14
C LEU A 61 -22.09 13.23 -25.92
N LYS A 62 -23.01 14.18 -25.77
CA LYS A 62 -23.22 14.91 -24.52
C LYS A 62 -24.59 14.59 -23.95
N LEU A 63 -24.64 13.91 -22.81
CA LEU A 63 -25.83 13.69 -22.02
C LEU A 63 -25.89 14.72 -20.88
N THR A 64 -27.01 15.42 -20.75
CA THR A 64 -27.15 16.46 -19.72
C THR A 64 -28.58 16.60 -19.22
N GLY A 65 -28.74 17.18 -18.03
CA GLY A 65 -30.04 17.50 -17.45
C GLY A 65 -30.31 16.70 -16.18
N ILE A 66 -30.93 17.37 -15.19
CA ILE A 66 -31.09 16.92 -13.80
C ILE A 66 -32.01 15.70 -13.61
N ALA A 67 -32.61 15.23 -14.68
CA ALA A 67 -33.65 14.22 -14.64
C ALA A 67 -33.09 12.81 -14.83
N GLY A 68 -33.92 11.80 -14.52
CA GLY A 68 -33.56 10.40 -14.62
C GLY A 68 -33.69 9.86 -16.05
N LEU A 69 -32.69 9.10 -16.49
CA LEU A 69 -32.74 8.25 -17.68
C LEU A 69 -32.41 6.81 -17.30
N SER A 70 -33.31 5.90 -17.61
CA SER A 70 -33.10 4.45 -17.48
C SER A 70 -32.91 3.81 -18.85
N ILE A 71 -31.90 2.97 -19.00
CA ILE A 71 -31.63 2.19 -20.21
C ILE A 71 -31.59 0.71 -19.82
N MET A 72 -32.47 -0.08 -20.43
CA MET A 72 -32.58 -1.52 -20.20
C MET A 72 -32.53 -2.28 -21.53
N GLY A 73 -31.72 -3.33 -21.60
CA GLY A 73 -31.57 -4.10 -22.83
C GLY A 73 -30.68 -5.32 -22.68
N ASP A 74 -30.76 -6.23 -23.65
CA ASP A 74 -29.96 -7.46 -23.66
C ASP A 74 -28.56 -7.25 -24.25
N ASP A 75 -28.29 -6.11 -24.88
CA ASP A 75 -27.01 -5.77 -25.53
C ASP A 75 -26.29 -4.64 -24.75
N GLY A 76 -25.87 -3.55 -25.41
CA GLY A 76 -25.17 -2.43 -24.76
C GLY A 76 -26.06 -1.29 -24.24
N GLY A 77 -25.52 -0.43 -23.38
CA GLY A 77 -26.22 0.74 -22.86
C GLY A 77 -26.00 1.97 -23.72
N ILE A 78 -24.86 2.64 -23.53
CA ILE A 78 -24.39 3.76 -24.35
C ILE A 78 -23.17 3.31 -25.15
N PHE A 79 -23.20 3.49 -26.47
CA PHE A 79 -22.14 3.08 -27.38
C PHE A 79 -21.72 4.24 -28.30
N VAL A 80 -20.55 4.81 -28.04
CA VAL A 80 -19.94 5.88 -28.86
C VAL A 80 -18.78 5.28 -29.67
N GLU A 81 -19.05 4.97 -30.94
CA GLU A 81 -18.14 4.20 -31.80
C GLU A 81 -16.83 4.93 -32.11
N SER A 82 -16.91 6.24 -32.27
CA SER A 82 -15.79 7.08 -32.71
C SER A 82 -16.01 8.48 -32.16
N GLY A 83 -15.54 8.71 -30.94
CA GLY A 83 -15.73 9.98 -30.23
C GLY A 83 -15.70 9.80 -28.71
N SER A 84 -15.97 10.90 -28.00
CA SER A 84 -15.99 10.96 -26.54
C SER A 84 -17.42 11.06 -26.00
N LEU A 85 -17.60 10.63 -24.75
CA LEU A 85 -18.83 10.74 -24.00
C LEU A 85 -18.67 11.77 -22.87
N GLN A 86 -19.65 12.66 -22.73
CA GLN A 86 -19.76 13.57 -21.61
C GLN A 86 -21.14 13.43 -20.96
N ILE A 87 -21.17 13.15 -19.66
CA ILE A 87 -22.36 13.09 -18.81
C ILE A 87 -22.27 14.24 -17.81
N VAL A 88 -23.27 15.12 -17.80
CA VAL A 88 -23.26 16.35 -17.00
C VAL A 88 -24.58 16.53 -16.27
N GLN A 89 -24.51 16.47 -14.94
CA GLN A 89 -25.64 16.72 -14.05
C GLN A 89 -26.83 15.81 -14.36
N THR A 90 -26.60 14.51 -14.56
CA THR A 90 -27.64 13.54 -14.96
C THR A 90 -27.69 12.35 -14.01
N VAL A 91 -28.89 11.82 -13.79
CA VAL A 91 -29.11 10.54 -13.10
C VAL A 91 -29.33 9.47 -14.16
N LEU A 92 -28.41 8.51 -14.23
CA LEU A 92 -28.38 7.48 -15.27
C LEU A 92 -28.39 6.10 -14.66
N THR A 93 -29.37 5.28 -15.05
CA THR A 93 -29.46 3.87 -14.68
C THR A 93 -29.32 3.01 -15.92
N ILE A 94 -28.37 2.07 -15.93
CA ILE A 94 -28.14 1.16 -17.05
C ILE A 94 -28.16 -0.29 -16.55
N ARG A 95 -28.91 -1.14 -17.25
CA ARG A 95 -28.98 -2.60 -17.01
C ARG A 95 -28.82 -3.32 -18.35
N THR A 96 -27.70 -3.99 -18.53
CA THR A 96 -27.28 -4.57 -19.81
C THR A 96 -26.54 -5.90 -19.63
N ASN A 97 -26.52 -6.76 -20.65
CA ASN A 97 -25.64 -7.94 -20.63
C ASN A 97 -24.25 -7.62 -21.17
N GLU A 98 -24.15 -6.70 -22.14
CA GLU A 98 -22.87 -6.23 -22.66
C GLU A 98 -22.46 -4.92 -21.95
N TYR A 99 -21.60 -4.13 -22.60
CA TYR A 99 -21.08 -2.89 -22.05
C TYR A 99 -22.19 -1.94 -21.57
N GLY A 100 -22.09 -1.50 -20.32
CA GLY A 100 -22.98 -0.44 -19.83
C GLY A 100 -22.72 0.88 -20.56
N ILE A 101 -21.46 1.31 -20.56
CA ILE A 101 -20.95 2.45 -21.30
C ILE A 101 -19.71 2.03 -22.08
N TYR A 102 -19.71 2.29 -23.38
CA TYR A 102 -18.58 2.13 -24.27
C TYR A 102 -18.32 3.43 -25.02
N ALA A 103 -17.08 3.91 -24.98
CA ALA A 103 -16.62 4.99 -25.84
C ALA A 103 -15.25 4.67 -26.43
N SER A 104 -15.05 5.01 -27.71
CA SER A 104 -13.72 4.91 -28.31
C SER A 104 -12.74 5.93 -27.69
N GLY A 105 -13.20 7.15 -27.43
CA GLY A 105 -12.44 8.22 -26.78
C GLY A 105 -12.74 8.38 -25.30
N ASN A 106 -12.53 9.59 -24.78
CA ASN A 106 -12.65 9.89 -23.35
C ASN A 106 -14.09 9.81 -22.84
N ILE A 107 -14.24 9.44 -21.58
CA ILE A 107 -15.50 9.50 -20.84
C ILE A 107 -15.35 10.54 -19.74
N SER A 108 -16.32 11.45 -19.61
CA SER A 108 -16.37 12.43 -18.52
C SER A 108 -17.72 12.40 -17.81
N VAL A 109 -17.70 12.35 -16.48
CA VAL A 109 -18.88 12.36 -15.61
C VAL A 109 -18.72 13.52 -14.63
N THR A 110 -19.61 14.50 -14.69
CA THR A 110 -19.38 15.79 -14.01
C THR A 110 -20.64 16.37 -13.37
N ASN A 111 -20.44 17.36 -12.50
CA ASN A 111 -21.50 18.23 -11.94
C ASN A 111 -22.61 17.46 -11.21
N GLY A 112 -22.24 16.60 -10.26
CA GLY A 112 -23.19 15.89 -9.39
C GLY A 112 -23.96 14.78 -10.09
N SER A 113 -23.42 14.22 -11.17
CA SER A 113 -24.04 13.09 -11.86
C SER A 113 -24.06 11.85 -10.97
N VAL A 114 -25.14 11.08 -11.08
CA VAL A 114 -25.33 9.82 -10.37
C VAL A 114 -25.50 8.71 -11.39
N LEU A 115 -24.59 7.74 -11.41
CA LEU A 115 -24.66 6.60 -12.32
C LEU A 115 -24.83 5.32 -11.52
N ASP A 116 -25.78 4.51 -11.94
CA ASP A 116 -26.00 3.15 -11.46
C ASP A 116 -25.97 2.21 -12.67
N ILE A 117 -24.88 1.47 -12.84
CA ILE A 117 -24.63 0.64 -14.03
C ILE A 117 -24.47 -0.80 -13.60
N SER A 118 -25.21 -1.71 -14.25
CA SER A 118 -25.06 -3.15 -14.11
C SER A 118 -24.82 -3.77 -15.49
N SER A 119 -23.71 -4.47 -15.65
CA SER A 119 -23.29 -5.17 -16.86
C SER A 119 -22.81 -6.59 -16.54
N GLU A 120 -23.23 -7.58 -17.33
CA GLU A 120 -22.73 -8.96 -17.25
C GLU A 120 -21.31 -9.12 -17.84
N THR A 121 -20.72 -8.05 -18.41
CA THR A 121 -19.34 -8.01 -18.89
C THR A 121 -18.56 -6.88 -18.24
N THR A 122 -18.49 -5.72 -18.89
CA THR A 122 -17.73 -4.55 -18.44
C THR A 122 -18.65 -3.35 -18.34
N ALA A 123 -18.73 -2.72 -17.17
CA ALA A 123 -19.67 -1.63 -16.98
C ALA A 123 -19.25 -0.33 -17.72
N ILE A 124 -17.97 0.05 -17.66
CA ILE A 124 -17.45 1.24 -18.36
C ILE A 124 -16.18 0.87 -19.12
N ARG A 125 -16.16 1.11 -20.43
CA ARG A 125 -15.00 0.89 -21.29
C ARG A 125 -14.62 2.14 -22.10
N SER A 126 -13.34 2.51 -22.05
CA SER A 126 -12.73 3.46 -22.99
C SER A 126 -11.58 2.81 -23.77
N VAL A 127 -11.67 2.81 -25.10
CA VAL A 127 -10.74 2.04 -25.96
C VAL A 127 -9.39 2.72 -26.13
N PHE A 128 -9.37 4.04 -26.29
CA PHE A 128 -8.15 4.83 -26.48
C PHE A 128 -8.04 6.01 -25.52
N GLY A 129 -9.09 6.27 -24.74
CA GLY A 129 -9.17 7.40 -23.82
C GLY A 129 -9.12 6.99 -22.36
N GLY A 130 -9.35 7.99 -21.51
CA GLY A 130 -9.45 7.86 -20.07
C GLY A 130 -10.85 8.15 -19.54
N LEU A 131 -10.93 8.23 -18.21
CA LEU A 131 -12.16 8.55 -17.47
C LEU A 131 -11.90 9.70 -16.52
N THR A 132 -12.74 10.74 -16.58
CA THR A 132 -12.70 11.86 -15.64
C THR A 132 -14.01 11.97 -14.89
N ILE A 133 -13.96 11.87 -13.57
CA ILE A 133 -15.11 12.00 -12.67
C ILE A 133 -14.85 13.18 -11.73
N THR A 134 -15.66 14.23 -11.81
CA THR A 134 -15.45 15.46 -11.00
C THR A 134 -16.75 16.10 -10.53
N GLY A 135 -16.68 16.89 -9.47
CA GLY A 135 -17.81 17.70 -9.01
C GLY A 135 -18.87 16.90 -8.26
N MET A 136 -18.49 16.14 -7.24
CA MET A 136 -19.41 15.40 -6.34
C MET A 136 -20.28 14.35 -7.06
N CYS A 137 -19.69 13.59 -7.97
CA CYS A 137 -20.42 12.50 -8.64
C CYS A 137 -20.46 11.25 -7.76
N SER A 138 -21.49 10.41 -7.96
CA SER A 138 -21.66 9.13 -7.27
C SER A 138 -21.87 8.03 -8.30
N LEU A 139 -21.01 7.02 -8.30
CA LEU A 139 -21.08 5.91 -9.24
C LEU A 139 -21.22 4.60 -8.45
N THR A 140 -22.26 3.83 -8.75
CA THR A 140 -22.42 2.44 -8.32
C THR A 140 -22.33 1.57 -9.55
N ILE A 141 -21.35 0.67 -9.56
CA ILE A 141 -21.00 -0.13 -10.73
C ILE A 141 -21.01 -1.60 -10.36
N TYR A 142 -21.76 -2.38 -11.13
CA TYR A 142 -21.60 -3.82 -11.23
C TYR A 142 -21.13 -4.15 -12.65
N GLY A 143 -19.97 -4.78 -12.76
CA GLY A 143 -19.42 -5.25 -14.02
C GLY A 143 -18.74 -6.58 -13.78
N ASN A 144 -19.35 -7.68 -14.26
CA ASN A 144 -18.94 -9.03 -13.85
C ASN A 144 -17.44 -9.32 -14.09
N ARG A 145 -16.92 -8.93 -15.27
CA ARG A 145 -15.51 -9.09 -15.64
C ARG A 145 -14.66 -7.86 -15.34
N ALA A 146 -15.22 -6.67 -15.54
CA ALA A 146 -14.55 -5.43 -15.15
C ALA A 146 -15.54 -4.33 -14.78
N GLY A 147 -15.30 -3.61 -13.70
CA GLY A 147 -16.06 -2.40 -13.40
C GLY A 147 -15.72 -1.30 -14.40
N ILE A 148 -14.43 -0.96 -14.47
CA ILE A 148 -13.89 0.09 -15.33
C ILE A 148 -12.66 -0.46 -16.07
N ASP A 149 -12.65 -0.37 -17.40
CA ASP A 149 -11.54 -0.79 -18.28
C ASP A 149 -11.16 0.39 -19.20
N LEU A 150 -9.94 0.91 -19.04
CA LEU A 150 -9.46 2.09 -19.76
C LEU A 150 -8.09 1.87 -20.37
N ALA A 151 -7.89 2.40 -21.57
CA ALA A 151 -6.55 2.52 -22.14
C ALA A 151 -5.71 3.64 -21.49
N GLY A 152 -6.32 4.77 -21.18
CA GLY A 152 -5.65 5.98 -20.67
C GLY A 152 -5.95 6.28 -19.20
N ASP A 153 -5.62 7.51 -18.79
CA ASP A 153 -5.65 7.93 -17.38
C ASP A 153 -7.07 7.95 -16.77
N MET A 154 -7.14 7.74 -15.45
CA MET A 154 -8.35 7.98 -14.67
C MET A 154 -8.12 9.12 -13.67
N ASN A 155 -9.02 10.09 -13.68
CA ASN A 155 -9.06 11.17 -12.69
C ASN A 155 -10.38 11.09 -11.95
N PHE A 156 -10.35 10.89 -10.64
CA PHE A 156 -11.54 10.95 -9.81
C PHE A 156 -11.33 11.88 -8.62
N SER A 157 -12.05 12.99 -8.64
CA SER A 157 -11.99 13.98 -7.57
C SER A 157 -13.37 14.22 -6.98
N VAL A 158 -13.50 14.08 -5.66
CA VAL A 158 -14.71 14.41 -4.88
C VAL A 158 -15.93 13.59 -5.29
N GLY A 159 -16.29 12.59 -4.49
CA GLY A 159 -17.45 11.75 -4.74
C GLY A 159 -17.35 10.35 -4.12
N GLY A 160 -18.29 9.48 -4.51
CA GLY A 160 -18.28 8.07 -4.17
C GLY A 160 -18.18 7.19 -5.42
N LEU A 161 -17.35 6.16 -5.38
CA LEU A 161 -17.26 5.13 -6.39
C LEU A 161 -17.32 3.77 -5.71
N LYS A 162 -18.38 3.02 -5.98
CA LYS A 162 -18.55 1.64 -5.53
C LYS A 162 -18.51 0.71 -6.74
N ILE A 163 -17.65 -0.30 -6.70
CA ILE A 163 -17.52 -1.29 -7.76
C ILE A 163 -17.69 -2.71 -7.23
N GLU A 164 -18.44 -3.52 -7.94
CA GLU A 164 -18.53 -4.97 -7.75
C GLU A 164 -18.17 -5.68 -9.07
N SER A 165 -17.13 -6.52 -9.03
CA SER A 165 -16.63 -7.27 -10.20
C SER A 165 -16.27 -8.71 -9.82
N PRO A 166 -17.27 -9.58 -9.61
CA PRO A 166 -17.07 -10.90 -8.99
C PRO A 166 -16.12 -11.84 -9.73
N GLU A 167 -15.97 -11.72 -11.06
CA GLU A 167 -15.12 -12.58 -11.87
C GLU A 167 -13.86 -11.88 -12.41
N GLY A 168 -13.60 -10.62 -12.01
CA GLY A 168 -12.45 -9.89 -12.56
C GLY A 168 -12.06 -8.64 -11.80
N CYS A 169 -11.71 -7.59 -12.55
CA CYS A 169 -11.04 -6.39 -12.02
C CYS A 169 -12.03 -5.28 -11.67
N GLY A 170 -11.81 -4.55 -10.58
CA GLY A 170 -12.59 -3.34 -10.28
C GLY A 170 -12.27 -2.22 -11.27
N ILE A 171 -11.00 -1.80 -11.28
CA ILE A 171 -10.45 -0.83 -12.23
C ILE A 171 -9.23 -1.45 -12.92
N LEU A 172 -9.24 -1.48 -14.24
CA LEU A 172 -8.15 -1.92 -15.10
C LEU A 172 -7.69 -0.77 -16.00
N ILE A 173 -6.42 -0.38 -15.89
CA ILE A 173 -5.78 0.62 -16.74
C ILE A 173 -4.60 0.00 -17.48
N HIS A 174 -4.58 0.12 -18.80
CA HIS A 174 -3.54 -0.46 -19.64
C HIS A 174 -2.29 0.44 -19.80
N HIS A 175 -2.46 1.73 -20.10
CA HIS A 175 -1.35 2.64 -20.47
C HIS A 175 -1.41 4.01 -19.76
N GLY A 176 -2.07 4.10 -18.61
CA GLY A 176 -2.38 5.35 -17.92
C GLY A 176 -2.18 5.29 -16.41
N SER A 177 -2.25 6.45 -15.78
CA SER A 177 -2.18 6.63 -14.33
C SER A 177 -3.56 6.87 -13.73
N ILE A 178 -3.68 6.67 -12.42
CA ILE A 178 -4.88 7.05 -11.66
C ILE A 178 -4.51 8.13 -10.66
N ASP A 179 -5.29 9.22 -10.68
CA ASP A 179 -5.29 10.23 -9.63
C ASP A 179 -6.67 10.22 -8.92
N LEU A 180 -6.68 9.73 -7.67
CA LEU A 180 -7.85 9.74 -6.78
C LEU A 180 -7.68 10.80 -5.70
N SER A 181 -8.62 11.73 -5.60
CA SER A 181 -8.56 12.80 -4.59
C SER A 181 -9.89 13.07 -3.91
N SER A 182 -9.88 13.19 -2.57
CA SER A 182 -11.08 13.52 -1.79
C SER A 182 -12.26 12.59 -2.08
N ALA A 183 -11.98 11.30 -2.32
CA ALA A 183 -12.95 10.32 -2.80
C ALA A 183 -13.19 9.20 -1.79
N VAL A 184 -14.39 8.62 -1.84
CA VAL A 184 -14.70 7.34 -1.20
C VAL A 184 -14.68 6.27 -2.29
N PHE A 185 -13.82 5.26 -2.14
CA PHE A 185 -13.67 4.19 -3.12
C PHE A 185 -13.79 2.82 -2.45
N ASP A 186 -14.86 2.10 -2.81
CA ASP A 186 -15.14 0.75 -2.33
C ASP A 186 -15.14 -0.21 -3.51
N ALA A 187 -14.44 -1.34 -3.40
CA ALA A 187 -14.41 -2.35 -4.45
C ALA A 187 -14.39 -3.77 -3.91
N PHE A 188 -15.27 -4.62 -4.46
CA PHE A 188 -15.32 -6.06 -4.20
C PHE A 188 -15.11 -6.80 -5.50
N CYS A 189 -13.97 -7.47 -5.66
CA CYS A 189 -13.52 -8.00 -6.93
C CYS A 189 -13.03 -9.44 -6.80
N GLY A 190 -13.27 -10.28 -7.81
CA GLY A 190 -12.75 -11.65 -7.82
C GLY A 190 -11.23 -11.70 -8.03
N ASP A 191 -10.70 -10.82 -8.88
CA ASP A 191 -9.29 -10.79 -9.25
C ASP A 191 -8.56 -9.62 -8.56
N ILE A 192 -8.61 -8.41 -9.15
CA ILE A 192 -7.84 -7.26 -8.67
C ILE A 192 -8.74 -6.04 -8.47
N GLY A 193 -8.61 -5.36 -7.33
CA GLY A 193 -9.36 -4.12 -7.06
C GLY A 193 -8.95 -2.98 -8.00
N ILE A 194 -7.66 -2.62 -8.00
CA ILE A 194 -7.04 -1.66 -8.93
C ILE A 194 -5.82 -2.31 -9.60
N ARG A 195 -5.83 -2.38 -10.93
CA ARG A 195 -4.72 -2.87 -11.74
C ARG A 195 -4.24 -1.79 -12.71
N LEU A 196 -2.98 -1.39 -12.57
CA LEU A 196 -2.27 -0.54 -13.53
C LEU A 196 -1.18 -1.36 -14.22
N GLU A 197 -1.38 -1.69 -15.49
CA GLU A 197 -0.39 -2.45 -16.27
C GLU A 197 0.84 -1.60 -16.63
N GLU A 198 0.62 -0.30 -16.78
CA GLU A 198 1.61 0.76 -16.87
C GLU A 198 1.09 1.99 -16.09
N GLY A 199 1.94 2.99 -15.84
CA GLY A 199 1.53 4.22 -15.12
C GLY A 199 1.66 4.13 -13.61
N SER A 200 1.14 5.14 -12.91
CA SER A 200 1.27 5.29 -11.45
C SER A 200 -0.07 5.52 -10.76
N LEU A 201 -0.14 5.19 -9.49
CA LEU A 201 -1.31 5.45 -8.65
C LEU A 201 -0.99 6.61 -7.70
N THR A 202 -1.76 7.69 -7.78
CA THR A 202 -1.76 8.77 -6.79
C THR A 202 -3.10 8.79 -6.07
N VAL A 203 -3.04 8.82 -4.76
CA VAL A 203 -4.20 8.84 -3.88
C VAL A 203 -3.98 9.89 -2.81
N ASP A 204 -4.96 10.77 -2.64
CA ASP A 204 -4.87 11.86 -1.68
C ASP A 204 -6.21 12.17 -0.99
N ILE A 205 -6.20 12.20 0.35
CA ILE A 205 -7.39 12.51 1.18
C ILE A 205 -8.59 11.62 0.82
N SER A 206 -8.37 10.33 0.61
CA SER A 206 -9.41 9.38 0.19
C SER A 206 -9.62 8.27 1.21
N THR A 207 -10.78 7.62 1.15
CA THR A 207 -11.09 6.43 1.96
C THR A 207 -11.26 5.20 1.10
N PHE A 208 -10.70 4.07 1.52
CA PHE A 208 -10.69 2.81 0.79
C PHE A 208 -11.34 1.68 1.58
N ASP A 209 -12.16 0.88 0.92
CA ASP A 209 -12.48 -0.48 1.35
C ASP A 209 -12.37 -1.42 0.14
N LEU A 210 -11.25 -2.13 0.05
CA LEU A 210 -10.94 -3.00 -1.08
C LEU A 210 -10.87 -4.45 -0.62
N ASN A 211 -11.60 -5.32 -1.31
CA ASN A 211 -11.58 -6.76 -1.11
C ASN A 211 -11.40 -7.47 -2.45
N ALA A 212 -10.29 -8.20 -2.62
CA ALA A 212 -9.97 -8.90 -3.86
C ALA A 212 -8.90 -9.98 -3.65
N THR A 213 -8.60 -10.79 -4.68
CA THR A 213 -7.40 -11.64 -4.65
C THR A 213 -6.15 -10.78 -4.48
N SER A 214 -6.06 -9.64 -5.17
CA SER A 214 -5.14 -8.55 -4.82
C SER A 214 -5.84 -7.20 -4.83
N CYS A 215 -5.75 -6.40 -3.76
CA CYS A 215 -6.48 -5.13 -3.75
C CYS A 215 -5.88 -4.10 -4.72
N VAL A 216 -4.54 -3.98 -4.73
CA VAL A 216 -3.82 -3.01 -5.58
C VAL A 216 -2.61 -3.67 -6.23
N GLN A 217 -2.51 -3.56 -7.55
CA GLN A 217 -1.33 -3.95 -8.34
C GLN A 217 -0.93 -2.83 -9.29
N VAL A 218 0.28 -2.28 -9.09
CA VAL A 218 0.78 -1.13 -9.84
C VAL A 218 2.14 -1.42 -10.46
N ASN A 219 2.19 -1.49 -11.80
CA ASN A 219 3.43 -1.62 -12.58
C ASN A 219 4.18 -0.28 -12.80
N GLY A 220 4.00 0.67 -11.87
CA GLY A 220 4.82 1.86 -11.74
C GLY A 220 4.99 2.26 -10.28
N SER A 221 4.88 3.56 -9.98
CA SER A 221 5.03 4.07 -8.61
C SER A 221 3.67 4.30 -7.97
N CYS A 222 3.62 4.35 -6.64
CA CYS A 222 2.39 4.51 -5.90
C CYS A 222 2.56 5.54 -4.77
N ASN A 223 1.72 6.57 -4.74
CA ASN A 223 1.71 7.59 -3.70
C ASN A 223 0.35 7.59 -3.05
N ILE A 224 0.23 7.03 -1.85
CA ILE A 224 -1.02 7.02 -1.08
C ILE A 224 -0.82 7.90 0.15
N LEU A 225 -1.35 9.11 0.07
CA LEU A 225 -1.10 10.17 1.03
C LEU A 225 -2.36 10.57 1.78
N ARG A 226 -2.21 10.82 3.08
CA ARG A 226 -3.27 11.41 3.94
C ARG A 226 -4.62 10.70 3.84
N SER A 227 -4.60 9.41 3.56
CA SER A 227 -5.80 8.62 3.27
C SER A 227 -6.00 7.55 4.33
N SER A 228 -7.11 6.82 4.28
CA SER A 228 -7.34 5.73 5.23
C SER A 228 -8.16 4.62 4.62
N GLY A 229 -8.05 3.40 5.13
CA GLY A 229 -8.90 2.33 4.65
C GLY A 229 -8.42 0.93 4.94
N THR A 230 -9.15 -0.03 4.39
CA THR A 230 -8.87 -1.45 4.51
C THR A 230 -8.56 -2.03 3.13
N LEU A 231 -7.47 -2.78 3.03
CA LEU A 231 -7.08 -3.53 1.84
C LEU A 231 -6.98 -5.01 2.25
N SER A 232 -8.04 -5.77 1.95
CA SER A 232 -8.17 -7.20 2.26
C SER A 232 -7.87 -8.04 1.03
N GLY A 233 -6.58 -8.35 0.82
CA GLY A 233 -6.09 -9.19 -0.27
C GLY A 233 -5.96 -10.66 0.15
N GLU A 234 -6.08 -11.59 -0.79
CA GLU A 234 -5.64 -12.98 -0.57
C GLU A 234 -4.14 -13.13 -0.82
N ASP A 235 -3.66 -12.68 -1.98
CA ASP A 235 -2.24 -12.68 -2.36
C ASP A 235 -1.52 -11.42 -1.89
N TYR A 236 -2.03 -10.25 -2.32
CA TYR A 236 -1.44 -8.95 -2.00
C TYR A 236 -2.49 -7.97 -1.52
N GLY A 237 -2.21 -7.31 -0.39
CA GLY A 237 -2.92 -6.08 -0.05
C GLY A 237 -2.52 -4.98 -1.03
N CYS A 238 -1.21 -4.76 -1.19
CA CYS A 238 -0.68 -3.81 -2.16
C CYS A 238 0.63 -4.30 -2.76
N PHE A 239 0.68 -4.40 -4.10
CA PHE A 239 1.89 -4.65 -4.87
C PHE A 239 2.24 -3.42 -5.73
N VAL A 240 3.48 -2.96 -5.62
CA VAL A 240 4.01 -1.82 -6.37
C VAL A 240 5.37 -2.20 -6.95
N SER A 241 5.52 -2.18 -8.27
CA SER A 241 6.77 -2.60 -8.93
C SER A 241 7.93 -1.62 -8.73
N ARG A 242 7.65 -0.33 -8.52
CA ARG A 242 8.66 0.73 -8.30
C ARG A 242 8.59 1.26 -6.88
N ASN A 243 8.62 2.58 -6.71
CA ASN A 243 8.67 3.22 -5.41
C ASN A 243 7.26 3.44 -4.85
N MET A 244 7.16 3.41 -3.53
CA MET A 244 5.92 3.68 -2.82
C MET A 244 6.12 4.73 -1.72
N ASP A 245 5.28 5.76 -1.73
CA ASP A 245 5.12 6.71 -0.62
C ASP A 245 3.79 6.45 0.07
N LEU A 246 3.83 6.17 1.37
CA LEU A 246 2.67 5.81 2.16
C LEU A 246 2.52 6.70 3.40
N SER A 247 1.34 7.31 3.55
CA SER A 247 0.94 7.99 4.78
C SER A 247 -0.58 7.91 4.99
N GLY A 248 -0.98 7.86 6.26
CA GLY A 248 -2.39 7.69 6.63
C GLY A 248 -2.64 6.48 7.53
N ASN A 249 -3.90 6.04 7.62
CA ASN A 249 -4.30 4.97 8.53
C ASN A 249 -4.85 3.77 7.76
N TYR A 250 -4.16 2.63 7.78
CA TYR A 250 -4.56 1.48 6.97
C TYR A 250 -4.48 0.16 7.72
N GLU A 251 -5.41 -0.73 7.38
CA GLU A 251 -5.33 -2.15 7.67
C GLU A 251 -5.13 -2.89 6.34
N ILE A 252 -3.96 -3.48 6.15
CA ILE A 252 -3.56 -4.11 4.89
C ILE A 252 -3.23 -5.57 5.17
N SER A 253 -3.86 -6.47 4.43
CA SER A 253 -3.67 -7.91 4.59
C SER A 253 -3.53 -8.63 3.25
N GLY A 254 -2.87 -9.78 3.29
CA GLY A 254 -2.66 -10.70 2.17
C GLY A 254 -1.50 -11.63 2.46
N LYS A 255 -1.21 -12.59 1.59
CA LYS A 255 0.00 -13.41 1.71
C LYS A 255 1.24 -12.53 1.90
N THR A 256 1.35 -11.48 1.08
CA THR A 256 2.19 -10.31 1.41
C THR A 256 1.32 -9.08 1.50
N ALA A 257 1.23 -8.46 2.68
CA ALA A 257 0.37 -7.28 2.84
C ALA A 257 0.86 -6.10 1.98
N ILE A 258 2.15 -5.75 2.07
CA ILE A 258 2.75 -4.70 1.23
C ILE A 258 4.02 -5.24 0.56
N ALA A 259 4.05 -5.24 -0.77
CA ALA A 259 5.20 -5.62 -1.59
C ALA A 259 5.62 -4.46 -2.49
N VAL A 260 6.85 -3.98 -2.32
CA VAL A 260 7.41 -2.86 -3.09
C VAL A 260 8.70 -3.32 -3.77
N GLY A 261 8.75 -3.28 -5.10
CA GLY A 261 9.93 -3.67 -5.87
C GLY A 261 11.08 -2.66 -5.77
N GLY A 262 10.76 -1.37 -5.60
CA GLY A 262 11.71 -0.28 -5.37
C GLY A 262 11.80 0.13 -3.90
N ASN A 263 11.89 1.43 -3.66
CA ASN A 263 12.01 2.01 -2.33
C ASN A 263 10.63 2.25 -1.68
N LEU A 264 10.56 2.08 -0.37
CA LEU A 264 9.36 2.38 0.43
C LEU A 264 9.64 3.54 1.39
N GLN A 265 8.83 4.58 1.31
CA GLN A 265 8.83 5.68 2.27
C GLN A 265 7.52 5.68 3.07
N ILE A 266 7.62 5.59 4.39
CA ILE A 266 6.49 5.70 5.31
C ILE A 266 6.66 6.97 6.14
N GLN A 267 5.76 7.93 5.96
CA GLN A 267 5.92 9.27 6.55
C GLN A 267 5.25 9.42 7.92
N ASN A 268 3.95 9.13 8.00
CA ASN A 268 3.15 9.29 9.21
C ASN A 268 1.82 8.50 9.12
N GLY A 269 1.19 8.25 10.27
CA GLY A 269 -0.10 7.57 10.40
C GLY A 269 0.01 6.16 11.00
N ASN A 270 -1.11 5.44 11.14
CA ASN A 270 -1.14 4.11 11.77
C ASN A 270 -1.40 3.02 10.74
N ILE A 271 -0.41 2.17 10.51
CA ILE A 271 -0.46 1.12 9.49
C ILE A 271 -0.36 -0.23 10.17
N THR A 272 -1.35 -1.09 9.94
CA THR A 272 -1.31 -2.51 10.29
C THR A 272 -1.12 -3.32 9.01
N ALA A 273 -0.06 -4.13 8.94
CA ALA A 273 0.21 -5.01 7.81
C ALA A 273 0.33 -6.46 8.29
N SER A 274 -0.53 -7.35 7.79
CA SER A 274 -0.63 -8.75 8.24
C SER A 274 -0.64 -9.77 7.10
N GLY A 275 0.12 -10.86 7.23
CA GLY A 275 0.26 -11.85 6.17
C GLY A 275 1.20 -13.00 6.49
N GLU A 276 1.67 -13.74 5.48
CA GLU A 276 2.92 -14.51 5.63
C GLU A 276 4.10 -13.55 5.72
N THR A 277 4.08 -12.46 4.94
CA THR A 277 5.00 -11.34 5.06
C THR A 277 4.23 -10.04 5.28
N GLY A 278 4.53 -9.30 6.34
CA GLY A 278 3.92 -8.00 6.59
C GLY A 278 4.34 -6.98 5.52
N ILE A 279 5.64 -6.70 5.44
CA ILE A 279 6.20 -5.78 4.44
C ILE A 279 7.43 -6.41 3.77
N SER A 280 7.47 -6.37 2.44
CA SER A 280 8.62 -6.74 1.61
C SER A 280 9.06 -5.58 0.73
N VAL A 281 10.33 -5.18 0.84
CA VAL A 281 10.92 -4.05 0.10
C VAL A 281 12.14 -4.53 -0.69
N GLY A 282 12.11 -4.34 -2.02
CA GLY A 282 13.20 -4.68 -2.95
C GLY A 282 14.34 -3.67 -2.96
N GLY A 283 14.08 -2.42 -2.59
CA GLY A 283 15.06 -1.34 -2.41
C GLY A 283 15.25 -0.96 -0.94
N ASP A 284 15.39 0.35 -0.70
CA ASP A 284 15.59 0.94 0.62
C ASP A 284 14.24 1.24 1.32
N LEU A 285 14.22 1.15 2.65
CA LEU A 285 13.13 1.64 3.50
C LEU A 285 13.54 2.95 4.18
N ASN A 286 12.70 3.96 4.07
CA ASN A 286 12.77 5.17 4.90
C ASN A 286 11.49 5.29 5.75
N TYR A 287 11.63 5.15 7.06
CA TYR A 287 10.54 5.27 8.03
C TYR A 287 10.72 6.52 8.89
N VAL A 288 9.82 7.48 8.69
CA VAL A 288 9.93 8.79 9.31
C VAL A 288 9.13 8.88 10.62
N GLY A 289 7.92 8.31 10.65
CA GLY A 289 7.01 8.46 11.77
C GLY A 289 5.71 7.65 11.66
N GLY A 290 4.85 7.81 12.66
CA GLY A 290 3.59 7.06 12.78
C GLY A 290 3.69 5.82 13.66
N GLY A 291 2.68 4.96 13.60
CA GLY A 291 2.64 3.63 14.20
C GLY A 291 2.62 2.56 13.12
N LEU A 292 3.52 1.59 13.18
CA LEU A 292 3.59 0.48 12.24
C LEU A 292 3.47 -0.84 13.01
N MET A 293 2.41 -1.59 12.75
CA MET A 293 2.12 -2.88 13.37
C MET A 293 2.21 -3.98 12.32
N LEU A 294 3.06 -4.97 12.55
CA LEU A 294 3.41 -6.00 11.57
C LEU A 294 3.21 -7.38 12.16
N THR A 295 2.53 -8.27 11.43
CA THR A 295 2.40 -9.68 11.81
C THR A 295 2.60 -10.59 10.62
N GLY A 296 3.31 -11.71 10.83
CA GLY A 296 3.44 -12.76 9.83
C GLY A 296 4.48 -13.80 10.14
N ASP A 297 4.89 -14.58 9.14
CA ASP A 297 6.05 -15.46 9.27
C ASP A 297 7.33 -14.63 9.29
N THR A 298 7.41 -13.62 8.43
CA THR A 298 8.38 -12.51 8.55
C THR A 298 7.64 -11.19 8.69
N ALA A 299 7.88 -10.45 9.77
CA ALA A 299 7.17 -9.19 9.98
C ALA A 299 7.59 -8.13 8.94
N MET A 300 8.89 -8.03 8.65
CA MET A 300 9.44 -7.14 7.62
C MET A 300 10.72 -7.68 7.00
N GLN A 301 10.84 -7.57 5.67
CA GLN A 301 12.05 -7.86 4.92
C GLN A 301 12.42 -6.69 4.01
N ILE A 302 13.70 -6.29 4.05
CA ILE A 302 14.25 -5.17 3.27
C ILE A 302 15.52 -5.65 2.57
N ALA A 303 15.54 -5.59 1.24
CA ALA A 303 16.69 -5.99 0.45
C ALA A 303 17.80 -4.92 0.45
N GLY A 304 17.44 -3.64 0.51
CA GLY A 304 18.36 -2.52 0.65
C GLY A 304 18.63 -2.12 2.10
N ASN A 305 18.87 -0.84 2.31
CA ASN A 305 19.11 -0.22 3.61
C ASN A 305 17.80 0.14 4.30
N ALA A 306 17.86 0.25 5.62
CA ALA A 306 16.75 0.73 6.43
C ALA A 306 17.17 1.98 7.22
N GLU A 307 16.41 3.06 7.06
CA GLU A 307 16.58 4.31 7.80
C GLU A 307 15.33 4.59 8.64
N ILE A 308 15.50 4.68 9.95
CA ILE A 308 14.44 4.91 10.94
C ILE A 308 14.71 6.23 11.66
N SER A 309 13.92 7.27 11.39
CA SER A 309 14.14 8.60 12.00
C SER A 309 13.16 8.94 13.13
N GLY A 310 12.08 8.18 13.30
CA GLY A 310 11.04 8.45 14.29
C GLY A 310 9.99 7.34 14.35
N GLY A 311 8.84 7.62 15.00
CA GLY A 311 7.68 6.72 15.06
C GLY A 311 7.85 5.49 15.95
N ARG A 312 6.89 4.56 15.84
CA ARG A 312 6.86 3.29 16.58
C ARG A 312 6.66 2.12 15.62
N ILE A 313 7.59 1.18 15.61
CA ILE A 313 7.50 -0.08 14.86
C ILE A 313 7.31 -1.22 15.85
N MET A 314 6.23 -2.00 15.66
CA MET A 314 5.95 -3.23 16.38
C MET A 314 5.81 -4.38 15.38
N GLY A 315 6.56 -5.46 15.58
CA GLY A 315 6.56 -6.59 14.65
C GLY A 315 6.61 -7.93 15.34
N ILE A 316 5.73 -8.85 14.93
CA ILE A 316 5.70 -10.23 15.42
C ILE A 316 5.84 -11.15 14.22
N GLY A 317 7.02 -11.77 14.10
CA GLY A 317 7.32 -12.77 13.11
C GLY A 317 7.35 -14.18 13.71
N LYS A 318 6.63 -15.13 13.14
CA LYS A 318 6.72 -16.55 13.54
C LYS A 318 8.10 -17.13 13.25
N ILE A 319 8.77 -16.64 12.21
CA ILE A 319 10.14 -17.01 11.85
C ILE A 319 11.10 -15.89 12.22
N ASN A 320 11.00 -14.74 11.54
CA ASN A 320 11.90 -13.60 11.72
C ASN A 320 11.10 -12.33 12.01
N GLY A 321 11.59 -11.48 12.92
CA GLY A 321 10.99 -10.15 13.12
C GLY A 321 11.32 -9.24 11.95
N ILE A 322 12.48 -8.59 11.98
CA ILE A 322 12.94 -7.71 10.88
C ILE A 322 14.24 -8.25 10.26
N VAL A 323 14.26 -8.35 8.94
CA VAL A 323 15.45 -8.69 8.15
C VAL A 323 15.84 -7.52 7.26
N VAL A 324 17.06 -7.01 7.43
CA VAL A 324 17.67 -5.97 6.59
C VAL A 324 18.91 -6.53 5.92
N ASN A 325 18.92 -6.60 4.59
CA ASN A 325 20.07 -7.12 3.85
C ASN A 325 21.16 -6.06 3.62
N GLY A 326 20.79 -4.78 3.62
CA GLY A 326 21.70 -3.64 3.60
C GLY A 326 22.09 -3.16 5.01
N SER A 327 22.43 -1.87 5.10
CA SER A 327 22.78 -1.22 6.37
C SER A 327 21.55 -0.76 7.13
N TYR A 328 21.68 -0.64 8.45
CA TYR A 328 20.61 -0.11 9.30
C TYR A 328 21.08 1.17 9.98
N THR A 329 20.27 2.22 9.84
CA THR A 329 20.48 3.52 10.49
C THR A 329 19.25 3.88 11.29
N MET A 330 19.44 4.26 12.55
CA MET A 330 18.38 4.78 13.40
C MET A 330 18.81 6.09 14.05
N SER A 331 17.99 7.13 13.87
CA SER A 331 18.19 8.44 14.50
C SER A 331 17.07 8.86 15.44
N GLY A 332 16.02 8.05 15.58
CA GLY A 332 14.91 8.25 16.50
C GLY A 332 13.86 7.15 16.40
N GLY A 333 12.86 7.20 17.27
CA GLY A 333 11.74 6.24 17.31
C GLY A 333 11.93 5.06 18.26
N ASP A 334 10.95 4.17 18.25
CA ASP A 334 10.88 2.96 19.07
C ASP A 334 10.61 1.73 18.21
N VAL A 335 11.54 0.78 18.20
CA VAL A 335 11.43 -0.48 17.44
C VAL A 335 11.30 -1.63 18.41
N SER A 336 10.20 -2.39 18.35
CA SER A 336 9.92 -3.54 19.20
C SER A 336 9.53 -4.75 18.37
N VAL A 337 10.44 -5.70 18.15
CA VAL A 337 10.19 -6.84 17.25
C VAL A 337 10.59 -8.19 17.80
N SER A 338 9.85 -9.24 17.39
CA SER A 338 10.13 -10.62 17.76
C SER A 338 10.19 -11.58 16.57
N GLY A 339 11.10 -12.56 16.63
CA GLY A 339 11.22 -13.68 15.69
C GLY A 339 11.16 -15.01 16.44
N GLU A 340 10.02 -15.68 16.40
CA GLU A 340 9.73 -16.81 17.31
C GLU A 340 10.54 -18.09 17.00
N ALA A 341 10.92 -18.31 15.74
CA ALA A 341 11.76 -19.45 15.36
C ALA A 341 13.24 -19.08 15.18
N GLU A 342 13.53 -17.88 14.69
CA GLU A 342 14.88 -17.44 14.32
C GLU A 342 15.30 -16.14 15.02
N ASP A 343 15.54 -15.08 14.24
CA ASP A 343 16.15 -13.84 14.71
C ASP A 343 15.07 -12.80 14.98
N GLY A 344 15.16 -12.10 16.12
CA GLY A 344 14.31 -10.94 16.39
C GLY A 344 14.55 -9.84 15.36
N MET A 345 15.82 -9.51 15.16
CA MET A 345 16.26 -8.62 14.11
C MET A 345 17.62 -9.04 13.54
N ARG A 346 17.75 -9.04 12.21
CA ARG A 346 18.97 -9.36 11.49
C ARG A 346 19.35 -8.28 10.50
N ILE A 347 20.59 -7.80 10.61
CA ILE A 347 21.22 -6.82 9.71
C ILE A 347 22.40 -7.51 9.03
N SER A 348 22.23 -7.89 7.76
CA SER A 348 23.22 -8.65 6.99
C SER A 348 24.25 -7.75 6.30
N GLY A 349 23.99 -6.44 6.21
CA GLY A 349 24.88 -5.50 5.55
C GLY A 349 26.11 -5.13 6.38
N LYS A 350 26.84 -4.13 5.87
CA LYS A 350 28.19 -3.78 6.38
C LYS A 350 28.16 -3.07 7.74
N LYS A 351 27.07 -2.37 8.09
CA LYS A 351 27.03 -1.52 9.27
C LYS A 351 25.63 -1.37 9.87
N MET A 352 25.58 -1.33 11.20
CA MET A 352 24.50 -0.76 11.99
C MET A 352 24.97 0.56 12.63
N THR A 353 24.19 1.62 12.52
CA THR A 353 24.40 2.89 13.24
C THR A 353 23.12 3.26 13.98
N SER A 354 23.18 3.48 15.29
CA SER A 354 22.05 4.00 16.05
C SER A 354 22.49 5.17 16.91
N THR A 355 21.94 6.35 16.63
CA THR A 355 22.30 7.59 17.33
C THR A 355 21.36 7.88 18.50
N PHE A 356 20.04 7.65 18.32
CA PHE A 356 19.02 7.88 19.35
C PHE A 356 17.81 6.93 19.18
N GLY A 357 17.00 6.77 20.23
CA GLY A 357 15.76 6.01 20.25
C GLY A 357 15.80 4.75 21.14
N SER A 358 14.89 3.80 20.88
CA SER A 358 14.86 2.51 21.57
C SER A 358 14.70 1.32 20.61
N ILE A 359 15.41 0.22 20.92
CA ILE A 359 15.30 -1.06 20.22
C ILE A 359 15.04 -2.15 21.26
N THR A 360 13.93 -2.86 21.11
CA THR A 360 13.58 -4.04 21.89
C THR A 360 13.40 -5.22 20.95
N VAL A 361 14.29 -6.20 21.02
CA VAL A 361 14.31 -7.33 20.09
C VAL A 361 14.42 -8.66 20.81
N SER A 362 13.61 -9.63 20.38
CA SER A 362 13.64 -10.98 20.93
C SER A 362 13.61 -12.00 19.82
N GLY A 363 14.52 -12.96 19.81
CA GLY A 363 14.46 -14.07 18.87
C GLY A 363 14.93 -15.36 19.50
N ARG A 364 14.38 -16.49 19.06
CA ARG A 364 14.74 -17.79 19.62
C ARG A 364 16.20 -18.13 19.37
N LYS A 365 16.72 -17.83 18.16
CA LYS A 365 18.12 -18.04 17.80
C LYS A 365 18.97 -16.86 18.25
N ASN A 366 18.64 -15.65 17.80
CA ASN A 366 19.33 -14.44 18.22
C ASN A 366 18.32 -13.32 18.51
N GLY A 367 18.59 -12.48 19.51
CA GLY A 367 17.84 -11.24 19.69
C GLY A 367 18.14 -10.25 18.56
N LEU A 368 19.40 -9.81 18.50
CA LEU A 368 19.92 -8.93 17.46
C LEU A 368 21.16 -9.53 16.78
N VAL A 369 21.20 -9.50 15.46
CA VAL A 369 22.38 -9.90 14.67
C VAL A 369 22.81 -8.76 13.75
N VAL A 370 24.08 -8.41 13.80
CA VAL A 370 24.74 -7.50 12.85
C VAL A 370 25.93 -8.22 12.25
N ALA A 371 25.86 -8.58 10.96
CA ALA A 371 26.96 -9.27 10.29
C ALA A 371 28.22 -8.39 10.17
N GLY A 372 28.02 -7.07 10.02
CA GLY A 372 29.07 -6.07 9.95
C GLY A 372 29.47 -5.47 11.30
N SER A 373 29.85 -4.19 11.27
CA SER A 373 30.17 -3.41 12.48
C SER A 373 28.94 -2.69 13.02
N ALA A 374 28.88 -2.49 14.33
CA ALA A 374 27.83 -1.73 14.98
C ALA A 374 28.41 -0.52 15.74
N VAL A 375 27.78 0.65 15.54
CA VAL A 375 28.07 1.87 16.29
C VAL A 375 26.78 2.34 16.96
N ILE A 376 26.80 2.40 18.29
CA ILE A 376 25.68 2.84 19.13
C ILE A 376 26.13 4.09 19.87
N GLU A 377 25.48 5.22 19.64
CA GLU A 377 25.86 6.48 20.27
C GLU A 377 25.02 6.78 21.51
N SER A 378 23.69 6.68 21.46
CA SER A 378 22.83 6.95 22.61
C SER A 378 21.45 6.26 22.50
N ILE A 379 21.41 4.93 22.66
CA ILE A 379 20.17 4.15 22.56
C ILE A 379 19.78 3.45 23.89
N TYR A 380 18.49 3.13 24.03
CA TYR A 380 18.03 2.06 24.92
C TYR A 380 17.90 0.76 24.13
N LEU A 381 18.75 -0.23 24.38
CA LEU A 381 18.73 -1.54 23.72
C LEU A 381 18.34 -2.64 24.71
N LEU A 382 17.26 -3.36 24.40
CA LEU A 382 16.89 -4.64 24.98
C LEU A 382 17.02 -5.72 23.92
N ALA A 383 17.86 -6.73 24.14
CA ALA A 383 18.02 -7.82 23.20
C ALA A 383 18.02 -9.17 23.92
N SER A 384 17.19 -10.12 23.47
CA SER A 384 17.11 -11.45 24.06
C SER A 384 17.08 -12.59 23.04
N GLY A 385 17.75 -13.69 23.34
CA GLY A 385 17.67 -14.92 22.54
C GLY A 385 18.61 -16.02 23.02
N ASN A 386 18.87 -17.04 22.19
CA ASN A 386 19.95 -17.98 22.49
C ASN A 386 21.30 -17.26 22.52
N ILE A 387 21.52 -16.36 21.56
CA ILE A 387 22.49 -15.26 21.67
C ILE A 387 21.70 -13.94 21.78
N GLY A 388 21.95 -13.15 22.82
CA GLY A 388 21.23 -11.90 23.02
C GLY A 388 21.54 -10.88 21.91
N PHE A 389 22.82 -10.56 21.73
CA PHE A 389 23.30 -9.65 20.68
C PHE A 389 24.60 -10.19 20.06
N SER A 390 24.62 -10.34 18.74
CA SER A 390 25.76 -10.83 17.96
C SER A 390 26.23 -9.78 16.96
N VAL A 391 27.52 -9.47 16.97
CA VAL A 391 28.19 -8.56 16.02
C VAL A 391 29.35 -9.30 15.35
N GLY A 392 29.35 -9.37 14.02
CA GLY A 392 30.34 -10.10 13.24
C GLY A 392 31.68 -9.37 13.06
N LYS A 393 31.73 -8.07 13.36
CA LYS A 393 32.95 -7.24 13.37
C LYS A 393 33.03 -6.42 14.66
N SER A 394 33.57 -5.21 14.61
CA SER A 394 33.69 -4.34 15.79
C SER A 394 32.34 -3.78 16.26
N LEU A 395 32.18 -3.69 17.59
CA LEU A 395 31.08 -3.01 18.27
C LEU A 395 31.64 -1.83 19.06
N LYS A 396 31.18 -0.62 18.75
CA LYS A 396 31.46 0.60 19.52
C LYS A 396 30.18 1.13 20.14
N ILE A 397 30.20 1.33 21.45
CA ILE A 397 29.08 1.94 22.18
C ILE A 397 29.63 3.17 22.89
N GLU A 398 29.16 4.36 22.52
CA GLU A 398 29.63 5.61 23.11
C GLU A 398 28.85 5.98 24.37
N ARG A 399 27.52 5.90 24.30
CA ARG A 399 26.57 6.16 25.39
C ARG A 399 25.33 5.27 25.26
N GLY A 400 24.58 5.12 26.35
CA GLY A 400 23.27 4.47 26.34
C GLY A 400 23.05 3.47 27.47
N ARG A 401 21.93 2.77 27.39
CA ARG A 401 21.54 1.72 28.34
C ARG A 401 21.26 0.44 27.56
N LEU A 402 21.99 -0.61 27.88
CA LEU A 402 21.89 -1.90 27.20
C LEU A 402 21.58 -2.98 28.22
N LYS A 403 20.56 -3.78 27.96
CA LYS A 403 20.29 -5.03 28.66
C LYS A 403 20.21 -6.14 27.63
N VAL A 404 21.18 -7.05 27.70
CA VAL A 404 21.32 -8.13 26.73
C VAL A 404 21.27 -9.46 27.46
N THR A 405 20.33 -10.32 27.07
CA THR A 405 20.11 -11.61 27.71
C THR A 405 20.25 -12.74 26.68
N GLY A 406 21.27 -13.55 26.84
CA GLY A 406 21.45 -14.79 26.10
C GLY A 406 21.14 -16.00 26.97
N VAL A 407 20.68 -17.09 26.37
CA VAL A 407 20.76 -18.41 27.03
C VAL A 407 22.21 -18.89 27.03
N GLU A 408 22.83 -18.95 25.84
CA GLU A 408 24.22 -19.37 25.69
C GLU A 408 25.19 -18.20 25.81
N ILE A 409 24.96 -17.13 25.04
CA ILE A 409 25.86 -15.98 25.02
C ILE A 409 25.05 -14.70 25.13
N GLY A 410 25.33 -13.86 26.13
CA GLY A 410 24.73 -12.54 26.22
C GLY A 410 25.14 -11.69 25.02
N LEU A 411 26.41 -11.27 24.98
CA LEU A 411 26.99 -10.44 23.92
C LEU A 411 28.13 -11.17 23.20
N SER A 412 28.06 -11.28 21.88
CA SER A 412 29.10 -11.89 21.03
C SER A 412 29.69 -10.85 20.06
N VAL A 413 31.01 -10.65 20.08
CA VAL A 413 31.73 -9.77 19.14
C VAL A 413 32.86 -10.53 18.45
N LYS A 414 32.69 -10.82 17.17
CA LYS A 414 33.61 -11.61 16.36
C LYS A 414 34.45 -10.72 15.44
N GLU A 415 35.67 -11.14 15.14
CA GLU A 415 36.64 -10.51 14.21
C GLU A 415 37.05 -9.04 14.46
N GLY A 416 36.39 -8.33 15.38
CA GLY A 416 36.62 -6.92 15.70
C GLY A 416 36.62 -6.66 17.21
N ASN A 417 36.89 -5.41 17.56
CA ASN A 417 37.05 -4.99 18.95
C ASN A 417 35.69 -4.62 19.57
N LEU A 418 35.55 -4.86 20.87
CA LEU A 418 34.48 -4.32 21.69
C LEU A 418 34.98 -3.05 22.38
N ILE A 419 34.35 -1.90 22.12
CA ILE A 419 34.73 -0.62 22.73
C ILE A 419 33.52 -0.01 23.42
N LEU A 420 33.61 0.16 24.74
CA LEU A 420 32.59 0.79 25.58
C LEU A 420 33.11 2.15 26.07
N GLY A 421 32.37 3.21 25.75
CA GLY A 421 32.64 4.59 26.14
C GLY A 421 32.22 4.91 27.57
N THR A 422 32.28 6.20 27.92
CA THR A 422 32.21 6.67 29.31
C THR A 422 30.81 6.72 29.91
N VAL A 423 29.75 6.72 29.09
CA VAL A 423 28.36 6.89 29.57
C VAL A 423 27.50 5.70 29.14
N VAL A 424 28.01 4.50 29.38
CA VAL A 424 27.33 3.24 29.05
C VAL A 424 26.92 2.53 30.34
N ASN A 425 25.64 2.20 30.47
CA ASN A 425 25.17 1.24 31.47
C ASN A 425 24.79 -0.05 30.75
N MET A 426 25.55 -1.10 30.97
CA MET A 426 25.39 -2.36 30.28
C MET A 426 25.16 -3.49 31.28
N ASN A 427 24.09 -4.26 31.10
CA ASN A 427 23.83 -5.49 31.82
C ASN A 427 23.78 -6.65 30.81
N VAL A 428 24.67 -7.63 30.97
CA VAL A 428 24.77 -8.77 30.06
C VAL A 428 24.67 -10.07 30.83
N ASN A 429 23.78 -10.97 30.42
CA ASN A 429 23.59 -12.26 31.06
C ASN A 429 23.66 -13.41 30.03
N GLY A 430 24.20 -14.56 30.45
CA GLY A 430 24.11 -15.83 29.73
C GLY A 430 24.94 -16.94 30.37
N ASN A 431 25.06 -18.10 29.73
CA ASN A 431 26.07 -19.09 30.11
C ASN A 431 27.48 -18.49 30.00
N VAL A 432 27.72 -17.77 28.90
CA VAL A 432 28.81 -16.80 28.75
C VAL A 432 28.20 -15.40 28.69
N GLY A 433 28.65 -14.50 29.56
CA GLY A 433 28.18 -13.11 29.54
C GLY A 433 28.61 -12.40 28.27
N ILE A 434 29.91 -12.12 28.16
CA ILE A 434 30.52 -11.49 26.98
C ILE A 434 31.52 -12.46 26.35
N TYR A 435 31.37 -12.72 25.06
CA TYR A 435 32.32 -13.47 24.26
C TYR A 435 32.92 -12.57 23.16
N THR A 436 34.24 -12.55 23.06
CA THR A 436 34.96 -11.80 22.02
C THR A 436 36.10 -12.60 21.41
N THR A 437 36.55 -12.18 20.22
CA THR A 437 37.71 -12.78 19.54
C THR A 437 38.88 -11.81 19.39
N LYS A 438 38.80 -10.60 19.97
CA LYS A 438 39.84 -9.55 19.94
C LYS A 438 39.76 -8.69 21.21
N ASP A 439 40.38 -7.52 21.16
CA ASP A 439 40.48 -6.58 22.27
C ASP A 439 39.10 -6.11 22.78
N ILE A 440 39.04 -5.96 24.11
CA ILE A 440 37.92 -5.36 24.84
C ILE A 440 38.44 -4.09 25.52
N GLY A 441 37.90 -2.94 25.15
CA GLY A 441 38.16 -1.65 25.78
C GLY A 441 36.95 -1.16 26.57
N ILE A 442 37.09 -1.05 27.90
CA ILE A 442 36.08 -0.47 28.78
C ILE A 442 36.61 0.85 29.33
N HIS A 443 36.04 1.96 28.85
CA HIS A 443 36.54 3.31 29.08
C HIS A 443 35.49 4.18 29.78
N GLY A 444 35.26 3.95 31.08
CA GLY A 444 34.35 4.74 31.92
C GLY A 444 32.94 4.18 32.06
N ALA A 445 32.62 3.05 31.41
CA ALA A 445 31.31 2.41 31.47
C ALA A 445 31.01 1.77 32.83
N THR A 446 29.71 1.65 33.14
CA THR A 446 29.19 0.72 34.15
C THR A 446 28.75 -0.56 33.45
N VAL A 447 29.44 -1.66 33.70
CA VAL A 447 29.19 -2.95 33.05
C VAL A 447 28.96 -4.02 34.13
N ILE A 448 27.79 -4.64 34.11
CA ILE A 448 27.44 -5.78 34.95
C ILE A 448 27.32 -6.99 34.02
N VAL A 449 28.15 -8.00 34.28
CA VAL A 449 28.21 -9.22 33.47
C VAL A 449 27.97 -10.42 34.37
N THR A 450 26.91 -11.16 34.09
CA THR A 450 26.57 -12.41 34.77
C THR A 450 26.73 -13.56 33.80
N GLY A 451 27.62 -14.49 34.11
CA GLY A 451 27.91 -15.65 33.27
C GLY A 451 27.88 -16.92 34.07
N ARG A 452 27.02 -17.91 33.75
CA ARG A 452 27.01 -19.18 34.51
C ARG A 452 28.38 -19.89 34.48
N PHE A 453 28.96 -20.03 33.30
CA PHE A 453 30.24 -20.71 33.07
C PHE A 453 31.39 -19.74 32.80
N GLY A 454 31.09 -18.49 32.43
CA GLY A 454 32.12 -17.48 32.20
C GLY A 454 31.54 -16.09 32.05
N GLY A 455 32.01 -15.15 32.87
CA GLY A 455 31.61 -13.75 32.76
C GLY A 455 32.08 -13.12 31.44
N ILE A 456 33.39 -12.98 31.25
CA ILE A 456 34.00 -12.49 30.01
C ILE A 456 34.97 -13.54 29.47
N VAL A 457 34.77 -13.95 28.23
CA VAL A 457 35.63 -14.88 27.49
C VAL A 457 36.20 -14.16 26.27
N SER A 458 37.53 -14.13 26.14
CA SER A 458 38.21 -13.59 24.96
C SER A 458 39.19 -14.64 24.44
N GLU A 459 39.10 -14.96 23.14
CA GLU A 459 40.02 -15.93 22.51
C GLU A 459 41.44 -15.36 22.36
N LYS A 460 41.56 -14.04 22.17
CA LYS A 460 42.83 -13.33 21.98
C LYS A 460 42.62 -11.83 22.14
N GLY A 461 43.70 -11.11 22.39
CA GLY A 461 43.71 -9.67 22.58
C GLY A 461 43.77 -9.28 24.06
N ASN A 462 43.57 -8.00 24.32
CA ASN A 462 43.69 -7.41 25.64
C ASN A 462 42.32 -7.01 26.19
N LEU A 463 42.11 -7.22 27.48
CA LEU A 463 41.06 -6.55 28.24
C LEU A 463 41.67 -5.29 28.89
N ILE A 464 41.20 -4.12 28.48
CA ILE A 464 41.67 -2.83 28.97
C ILE A 464 40.52 -2.16 29.71
N ILE A 465 40.70 -1.96 31.01
CA ILE A 465 39.76 -1.21 31.86
C ILE A 465 40.50 0.03 32.33
N SER A 466 40.20 1.19 31.74
CA SER A 466 40.90 2.43 32.09
C SER A 466 40.18 3.23 33.17
N HIS A 467 38.84 3.17 33.23
CA HIS A 467 37.96 3.87 34.18
C HIS A 467 36.57 3.18 34.19
N GLY A 468 35.72 3.41 35.20
CA GLY A 468 34.34 2.88 35.26
C GLY A 468 34.10 1.86 36.39
N ARG A 469 32.92 1.22 36.39
CA ARG A 469 32.56 0.13 37.32
C ARG A 469 32.30 -1.13 36.51
N VAL A 470 33.08 -2.18 36.75
CA VAL A 470 32.90 -3.48 36.09
C VAL A 470 32.66 -4.52 37.16
N GLU A 471 31.50 -5.18 37.09
CA GLU A 471 31.13 -6.30 37.97
C GLU A 471 30.96 -7.53 37.13
N ILE A 472 31.72 -8.57 37.47
CA ILE A 472 31.71 -9.84 36.76
C ILE A 472 31.40 -10.91 37.78
N THR A 473 30.27 -11.58 37.58
CA THR A 473 29.83 -12.68 38.44
C THR A 473 29.77 -13.95 37.61
N ALA A 474 30.30 -15.03 38.17
CA ALA A 474 30.10 -16.38 37.68
C ALA A 474 29.60 -17.26 38.83
N ASP A 475 28.49 -17.97 38.59
CA ASP A 475 27.70 -18.60 39.65
C ASP A 475 28.08 -20.07 39.89
N ASP A 476 28.78 -20.74 38.96
CA ASP A 476 29.20 -22.15 39.06
C ASP A 476 30.72 -22.35 38.80
#